data_AF-A0A8D0G7U9-F1
#
_entry.id   AF-A0A8D0G7U9-F1
#
_cell.length_a   1.000
_cell.length_b   1.000
_cell.length_c   1.000
_cell.angle_alpha   90.00
_cell.angle_beta   90.00
_cell.angle_gamma   90.00
#
_symmetry.space_group_name_H-M   'P 1'
#
loop_
_entity.id
_entity.type
_entity.pdbx_description
1 polymer ?
#
loop_
_entity_poly.entity_id
_entity_poly.type
_entity_poly.pdbx_seq_one_letter_code
_entity_poly.pdbx_strand_id
1 'polypeptide(L)'
;MHLINTAICTCIVLFQGAAGSITRSDVSLSSVMQKWKEYQLQCLKYLYETPPLLAEGKFCNGTFDDYACWPDGLPGTYVNVSCPWYLPWASTVLHGHVYRFCTPEGTWLLKENSTLPWRNLSECEASDRVREQVLSPETVKRQHFIFCQKLSLNGFLQFAPAVLRTQGV
;
A
#
# COMPACT_ATOMS: atom_id res chain seq x y z
N MET A 1 58.40 -20.83 -16.47
CA MET A 1 57.42 -19.78 -16.82
C MET A 1 56.91 -20.10 -18.22
N HIS A 2 55.68 -20.54 -18.49
CA HIS A 2 54.43 -20.52 -17.75
C HIS A 2 53.65 -21.80 -18.08
N LEU A 3 53.28 -22.55 -17.05
CA LEU A 3 52.13 -23.44 -17.04
C LEU A 3 51.13 -22.83 -16.06
N ILE A 4 49.85 -23.10 -16.28
CA ILE A 4 48.66 -22.83 -15.44
C ILE A 4 47.70 -21.76 -16.04
N ASN A 5 46.55 -22.29 -16.48
CA ASN A 5 45.22 -21.67 -16.64
C ASN A 5 44.80 -21.02 -17.97
N THR A 6 44.76 -21.84 -19.02
CA THR A 6 43.76 -21.78 -20.11
C THR A 6 42.44 -22.47 -19.70
N ALA A 7 41.86 -22.10 -18.56
CA ALA A 7 40.63 -22.72 -18.02
C ALA A 7 39.63 -21.71 -17.44
N ILE A 8 39.49 -20.55 -18.07
CA ILE A 8 38.32 -19.69 -17.91
C ILE A 8 37.70 -19.47 -19.31
N CYS A 9 37.56 -20.57 -20.03
CA CYS A 9 36.62 -20.65 -21.13
C CYS A 9 35.29 -21.14 -20.53
N THR A 10 34.21 -20.41 -20.83
CA THR A 10 32.89 -21.00 -21.08
C THR A 10 32.29 -21.89 -19.99
N CYS A 11 31.56 -21.28 -19.06
CA CYS A 11 30.36 -21.77 -18.36
C CYS A 11 29.98 -20.62 -17.40
N ILE A 12 29.01 -19.74 -17.65
CA ILE A 12 27.57 -20.03 -17.67
C ILE A 12 26.91 -18.87 -18.45
N VAL A 13 26.66 -19.08 -19.74
CA VAL A 13 25.55 -18.45 -20.46
C VAL A 13 24.44 -19.50 -20.49
N LEU A 14 23.85 -19.84 -19.34
CA LEU A 14 22.63 -20.62 -19.23
C LEU A 14 21.93 -20.31 -17.90
N PHE A 15 21.32 -19.14 -17.82
CA PHE A 15 20.05 -19.00 -17.12
C PHE A 15 19.07 -18.33 -18.07
N GLN A 16 18.73 -19.06 -19.14
CA GLN A 16 17.35 -19.05 -19.60
C GLN A 16 16.51 -19.78 -18.54
N GLY A 17 16.36 -19.15 -17.38
CA GLY A 17 15.15 -19.36 -16.61
C GLY A 17 14.10 -18.57 -17.36
N ALA A 18 13.07 -19.24 -17.87
CA ALA A 18 11.78 -18.60 -18.02
C ALA A 18 11.37 -18.13 -16.62
N ALA A 19 11.88 -16.97 -16.20
CA ALA A 19 11.20 -16.15 -15.23
C ALA A 19 9.95 -15.70 -15.97
N GLY A 20 8.92 -16.53 -15.92
CA GLY A 20 7.58 -15.99 -15.88
C GLY A 20 7.66 -14.89 -14.83
N SER A 21 7.62 -13.65 -15.29
CA SER A 21 7.72 -12.47 -14.45
C SER A 21 6.56 -12.57 -13.47
N ILE A 22 6.79 -13.16 -12.29
CA ILE A 22 5.95 -12.89 -11.14
C ILE A 22 6.20 -11.42 -10.88
N THR A 23 5.29 -10.59 -11.37
CA THR A 23 5.29 -9.15 -11.18
C THR A 23 5.18 -8.89 -9.69
N ARG A 24 6.32 -8.77 -9.01
CA ARG A 24 6.39 -8.31 -7.63
C ARG A 24 5.93 -6.85 -7.66
N SER A 25 4.72 -6.60 -7.19
CA SER A 25 4.20 -5.26 -7.03
C SER A 25 4.97 -4.58 -5.90
N ASP A 26 6.02 -3.84 -6.26
CA ASP A 26 6.68 -2.91 -5.36
C ASP A 26 5.72 -1.75 -5.07
N VAL A 27 4.80 -1.96 -4.12
CA VAL A 27 3.85 -0.91 -3.70
C VAL A 27 4.61 0.10 -2.86
N SER A 28 4.80 1.32 -3.39
CA SER A 28 5.44 2.41 -2.64
C SER A 28 4.44 3.13 -1.74
N LEU A 29 4.90 3.60 -0.57
CA LEU A 29 4.09 4.40 0.35
C LEU A 29 3.51 5.65 -0.33
N SER A 30 4.30 6.31 -1.18
CA SER A 30 3.87 7.49 -1.94
C SER A 30 2.70 7.17 -2.90
N SER A 31 2.74 6.00 -3.55
CA SER A 31 1.64 5.56 -4.43
C SER A 31 0.36 5.29 -3.63
N VAL A 32 0.48 4.67 -2.45
CA VAL A 32 -0.69 4.43 -1.57
C VAL A 32 -1.29 5.74 -1.07
N MET A 33 -0.45 6.69 -0.62
CA MET A 33 -0.90 8.01 -0.17
C MET A 33 -1.60 8.79 -1.29
N GLN A 34 -1.07 8.72 -2.51
CA GLN A 34 -1.68 9.36 -3.68
C GLN A 34 -3.08 8.78 -3.95
N LYS A 35 -3.21 7.45 -3.96
CA LYS A 35 -4.50 6.77 -4.14
C LYS A 35 -5.49 7.07 -3.01
N TRP A 36 -5.03 7.10 -1.76
CA TRP A 36 -5.87 7.46 -0.61
C TRP A 36 -6.41 8.89 -0.74
N LYS A 37 -5.56 9.84 -1.16
CA LYS A 37 -5.98 11.23 -1.37
C LYS A 37 -7.01 11.34 -2.49
N GLU A 38 -6.83 10.58 -3.57
CA GLU A 38 -7.80 10.52 -4.66
C GLU A 38 -9.15 9.92 -4.18
N TYR A 39 -9.11 8.83 -3.42
CA TYR A 39 -10.30 8.24 -2.78
C TYR A 39 -11.02 9.25 -1.89
N GLN A 40 -10.27 9.96 -1.04
CA GLN A 40 -10.82 10.99 -0.16
C GLN A 40 -11.52 12.10 -0.96
N LEU A 41 -10.88 12.61 -2.01
CA LEU A 41 -11.48 13.65 -2.86
C LEU A 41 -12.76 13.17 -3.56
N GLN A 42 -12.75 11.94 -4.08
CA GLN A 42 -13.94 11.31 -4.66
C GLN A 42 -15.07 11.19 -3.64
N CYS A 43 -14.75 10.78 -2.41
CA CYS A 43 -15.71 10.68 -1.32
C CYS A 43 -16.31 12.04 -0.94
N LEU A 44 -15.47 13.05 -0.72
CA LEU A 44 -15.93 14.40 -0.35
C LEU A 44 -16.83 15.00 -1.43
N LYS A 45 -16.49 14.77 -2.71
CA LYS A 45 -17.35 15.16 -3.82
C LYS A 45 -18.70 14.43 -3.76
N TYR A 46 -18.68 13.11 -3.59
CA TYR A 46 -19.90 12.30 -3.47
C TYR A 46 -20.80 12.77 -2.32
N LEU A 47 -20.24 13.03 -1.14
CA LEU A 47 -20.99 13.50 0.03
C LEU A 47 -21.56 14.91 -0.17
N TYR A 48 -20.87 15.77 -0.91
CA TYR A 48 -21.37 17.12 -1.24
C TYR A 48 -22.51 17.09 -2.27
N GLU A 49 -22.40 16.21 -3.27
CA GLU A 49 -23.38 16.10 -4.37
C GLU A 49 -24.61 15.28 -3.98
N THR A 50 -24.52 14.42 -2.96
CA THR A 50 -25.62 13.59 -2.49
C THR A 50 -26.57 14.43 -1.62
N PRO A 51 -27.85 14.59 -2.00
CA PRO A 51 -28.82 15.24 -1.15
C PRO A 51 -28.97 14.46 0.17
N PRO A 52 -29.07 15.13 1.33
CA PRO A 52 -29.32 14.43 2.58
C PRO A 52 -30.64 13.66 2.50
N LEU A 53 -30.75 12.54 3.23
CA LEU A 53 -32.00 11.78 3.39
C LEU A 53 -33.04 12.59 4.18
N LEU A 54 -33.57 13.65 3.58
CA LEU A 54 -34.52 14.59 4.18
C LEU A 54 -35.93 13.98 4.32
N ALA A 55 -36.20 12.86 3.65
CA ALA A 55 -37.54 12.28 3.58
C ALA A 55 -37.92 11.35 4.75
N GLU A 56 -36.97 10.90 5.58
CA GLU A 56 -37.21 9.79 6.52
C GLU A 56 -36.95 10.11 8.01
N GLY A 57 -36.84 11.38 8.37
CA GLY A 57 -36.70 11.79 9.77
C GLY A 57 -35.28 11.64 10.29
N LYS A 58 -35.02 10.69 11.19
CA LYS A 58 -33.67 10.48 11.76
C LYS A 58 -32.82 9.71 10.76
N PHE A 59 -31.53 10.05 10.63
CA PHE A 59 -30.58 9.31 9.81
C PHE A 59 -29.16 9.53 10.33
N CYS A 60 -28.26 8.63 10.01
CA CYS A 60 -26.84 8.81 10.27
C CYS A 60 -26.20 9.57 9.11
N ASN A 61 -25.53 10.69 9.38
CA ASN A 61 -24.88 11.49 8.35
C ASN A 61 -23.74 10.72 7.65
N GLY A 62 -23.71 10.82 6.33
CA GLY A 62 -22.62 10.38 5.48
C GLY A 62 -21.32 11.09 5.86
N THR A 63 -20.23 10.33 5.86
CA THR A 63 -18.96 10.79 6.40
C THR A 63 -17.77 10.03 5.80
N PHE A 64 -16.63 10.70 5.69
CA PHE A 64 -15.36 10.05 5.45
C PHE A 64 -14.61 9.94 6.78
N ASP A 65 -14.25 8.72 7.18
CA ASP A 65 -13.62 8.43 8.47
C ASP A 65 -12.11 8.12 8.38
N ASP A 66 -11.46 8.71 7.37
CA ASP A 66 -10.08 8.47 6.96
C ASP A 66 -9.79 7.05 6.45
N TYR A 67 -10.79 6.17 6.37
CA TYR A 67 -10.67 4.83 5.82
C TYR A 67 -11.68 4.54 4.70
N ALA A 68 -12.97 4.75 4.94
CA ALA A 68 -14.02 4.47 3.97
C ALA A 68 -14.99 5.65 3.83
N CYS A 69 -15.60 5.75 2.66
CA CYS A 69 -16.65 6.71 2.38
C CYS A 69 -18.00 6.11 2.80
N TRP A 70 -18.61 6.64 3.86
CA TRP A 70 -19.91 6.18 4.34
C TRP A 70 -21.03 7.04 3.77
N PRO A 71 -22.04 6.47 3.10
CA PRO A 71 -23.25 7.20 2.74
C PRO A 71 -24.11 7.46 3.99
N ASP A 72 -25.19 8.22 3.81
CA ASP A 72 -26.22 8.33 4.85
C ASP A 72 -26.78 6.94 5.20
N GLY A 73 -27.05 6.73 6.49
CA GLY A 73 -27.56 5.48 7.03
C GLY A 73 -29.02 5.58 7.48
N LEU A 74 -29.83 4.60 7.11
CA LEU A 74 -31.19 4.45 7.61
C LEU A 74 -31.18 3.96 9.07
N PRO A 75 -32.01 4.51 9.97
CA PRO A 75 -32.05 4.09 11.36
C PRO A 75 -32.35 2.59 11.52
N GLY A 76 -31.62 1.93 12.41
CA GLY A 76 -31.79 0.51 12.72
C GLY A 76 -31.25 -0.45 11.65
N THR A 77 -30.43 0.05 10.71
CA THR A 77 -29.90 -0.76 9.60
C THR A 77 -28.39 -0.81 9.56
N TYR A 78 -27.87 -1.85 8.90
CA TYR A 78 -26.47 -1.91 8.52
C TYR A 78 -26.21 -1.13 7.24
N VAL A 79 -25.18 -0.31 7.27
CA VAL A 79 -24.61 0.37 6.10
C VAL A 79 -23.35 -0.37 5.71
N ASN A 80 -23.25 -0.76 4.45
CA ASN A 80 -22.07 -1.42 3.90
C ASN A 80 -21.52 -0.64 2.72
N VAL A 81 -20.21 -0.67 2.57
CA VAL A 81 -19.51 -0.14 1.38
C VAL A 81 -18.37 -1.08 1.02
N SER A 82 -18.05 -1.18 -0.27
CA SER A 82 -16.97 -2.06 -0.75
C SER A 82 -15.63 -1.70 -0.11
N CYS A 83 -14.73 -2.68 0.02
CA CYS A 83 -13.38 -2.45 0.52
C CYS A 83 -12.70 -1.29 -0.24
N PRO A 84 -12.04 -0.33 0.47
CA PRO A 84 -11.45 0.82 -0.19
C PRO A 84 -10.40 0.44 -1.24
N TRP A 85 -10.56 0.97 -2.46
CA TRP A 85 -9.73 0.58 -3.60
C TRP A 85 -8.28 1.07 -3.52
N TYR A 86 -7.99 2.04 -2.65
CA TYR A 86 -6.62 2.52 -2.45
C TYR A 86 -5.74 1.52 -1.70
N LEU A 87 -6.33 0.50 -1.06
CA LEU A 87 -5.58 -0.51 -0.32
C LEU A 87 -4.62 -1.26 -1.25
N PRO A 88 -3.36 -1.51 -0.83
CA PRO A 88 -2.38 -2.25 -1.63
C PRO A 88 -2.86 -3.62 -2.11
N TRP A 89 -3.81 -4.21 -1.36
CA TRP A 89 -4.35 -5.55 -1.58
C TRP A 89 -5.82 -5.56 -1.96
N ALA A 90 -6.38 -4.42 -2.41
CA ALA A 90 -7.78 -4.30 -2.79
C ALA A 90 -8.21 -5.39 -3.81
N SER A 91 -7.30 -5.80 -4.69
CA SER A 91 -7.54 -6.88 -5.68
C SER A 91 -7.82 -8.26 -5.05
N THR A 92 -7.42 -8.48 -3.81
CA THR A 92 -7.66 -9.73 -3.08
C THR A 92 -8.97 -9.73 -2.30
N VAL A 93 -9.60 -8.56 -2.14
CA VAL A 93 -10.81 -8.34 -1.34
C VAL A 93 -11.91 -7.64 -2.16
N LEU A 94 -11.93 -7.86 -3.48
CA LEU A 94 -12.83 -7.16 -4.43
C LEU A 94 -14.32 -7.29 -4.10
N HIS A 95 -14.72 -8.39 -3.47
CA HIS A 95 -16.10 -8.67 -3.08
C HIS A 95 -16.37 -8.41 -1.60
N GLY A 96 -15.36 -7.96 -0.85
CA GLY A 96 -15.48 -7.67 0.57
C GLY A 96 -16.10 -6.30 0.81
N HIS A 97 -16.73 -6.18 1.96
CA HIS A 97 -17.35 -4.94 2.42
C HIS A 97 -16.90 -4.59 3.83
N VAL A 98 -16.97 -3.30 4.13
CA VAL A 98 -16.89 -2.79 5.49
C VAL A 98 -18.26 -2.36 5.95
N TYR A 99 -18.52 -2.55 7.24
CA TYR A 99 -19.85 -2.34 7.82
C TYR A 99 -19.82 -1.32 8.95
N ARG A 100 -20.86 -0.49 8.97
CA ARG A 100 -21.30 0.32 10.11
C ARG A 100 -22.75 -0.01 10.42
N PHE A 101 -23.18 0.31 11.63
CA PHE A 101 -24.57 0.22 12.03
C PHE A 101 -25.09 1.61 12.37
N CYS A 102 -26.22 1.99 11.78
CA CYS A 102 -26.94 3.20 12.14
C CYS A 102 -28.00 2.85 13.17
N THR A 103 -27.93 3.46 14.36
CA THR A 103 -28.87 3.17 15.44
C THR A 103 -30.28 3.70 15.11
N PRO A 104 -31.35 3.18 15.75
CA PRO A 104 -32.70 3.75 15.65
C PRO A 104 -32.77 5.24 16.02
N GLU A 105 -31.81 5.73 16.80
CA GLU A 105 -31.69 7.13 17.19
C GLU A 105 -31.08 8.02 16.10
N GLY A 106 -30.62 7.46 14.97
CA GLY A 106 -29.96 8.20 13.89
C GLY A 106 -28.51 8.56 14.22
N THR A 107 -27.83 7.77 15.04
CA THR A 107 -26.42 7.95 15.36
C THR A 107 -25.62 6.73 14.94
N TRP A 108 -24.36 6.92 14.56
CA TRP A 108 -23.48 5.80 14.29
C TRP A 108 -23.25 5.00 15.57
N LEU A 109 -23.40 3.68 15.50
CA LEU A 109 -23.09 2.79 16.62
C LEU A 109 -21.65 3.04 17.08
N LEU A 110 -21.45 3.14 18.39
CA LEU A 110 -20.12 3.35 18.99
C LEU A 110 -19.52 2.02 19.43
N LYS A 111 -18.18 1.98 19.52
CA LYS A 111 -17.50 0.87 20.18
C LYS A 111 -17.79 0.90 21.68
N GLU A 112 -17.82 -0.26 22.31
CA GLU A 112 -17.96 -0.38 23.76
C GLU A 112 -16.90 0.47 24.48
N ASN A 113 -17.34 1.24 25.48
CA ASN A 113 -16.49 2.13 26.28
C ASN A 113 -15.66 3.14 25.45
N SER A 114 -16.14 3.56 24.28
CA SER A 114 -15.46 4.52 23.41
C SER A 114 -16.43 5.52 22.77
N THR A 115 -15.91 6.67 22.35
CA THR A 115 -16.62 7.66 21.53
C THR A 115 -16.43 7.44 20.04
N LEU A 116 -15.63 6.44 19.64
CA LEU A 116 -15.35 6.14 18.24
C LEU A 116 -16.46 5.27 17.64
N PRO A 117 -16.91 5.58 16.41
CA PRO A 117 -17.83 4.72 15.68
C PRO A 117 -17.29 3.30 15.52
N TRP A 118 -18.15 2.32 15.78
CA TRP A 118 -17.92 0.91 15.52
C TRP A 118 -17.82 0.64 14.02
N ARG A 119 -16.97 -0.32 13.66
CA ARG A 119 -16.78 -0.80 12.28
C ARG A 119 -16.47 -2.29 12.29
N ASN A 120 -16.94 -3.00 11.27
CA ASN A 120 -16.45 -4.33 10.93
C ASN A 120 -15.64 -4.26 9.63
N LEU A 121 -14.37 -4.67 9.70
CA LEU A 121 -13.40 -4.65 8.60
C LEU A 121 -12.95 -6.06 8.17
N SER A 122 -13.54 -7.11 8.73
CA SER A 122 -13.07 -8.50 8.61
C SER A 122 -12.92 -8.97 7.16
N GLU A 123 -13.80 -8.55 6.25
CA GLU A 123 -13.75 -8.92 4.83
C GLU A 123 -12.67 -8.17 4.03
N CYS A 124 -12.10 -7.10 4.58
CA CYS A 124 -11.10 -6.25 3.92
C CYS A 124 -9.69 -6.41 4.50
N GLU A 125 -9.50 -7.36 5.43
CA GLU A 125 -8.20 -7.65 5.99
C GLU A 125 -7.25 -8.27 4.97
N ALA A 126 -6.00 -7.80 4.96
CA ALA A 126 -4.95 -8.42 4.16
C ALA A 126 -4.71 -9.87 4.64
N SER A 127 -4.64 -10.80 3.70
CA SER A 127 -4.13 -12.15 4.00
C SER A 127 -2.68 -12.11 4.47
N ASP A 128 -2.26 -13.11 5.25
CA ASP A 128 -0.89 -13.17 5.79
C ASP A 128 0.19 -13.13 4.69
N ARG A 129 -0.08 -13.76 3.55
CA ARG A 129 0.81 -13.75 2.37
C ARG A 129 1.02 -12.34 1.82
N VAL A 130 -0.03 -11.54 1.80
CA VAL A 130 0.01 -10.15 1.34
C VAL A 130 0.72 -9.28 2.36
N ARG A 131 0.47 -9.47 3.67
CA ARG A 131 1.16 -8.74 4.74
C ARG A 131 2.67 -8.95 4.63
N GLU A 132 3.13 -10.19 4.40
CA GLU A 132 4.55 -10.49 4.24
C GLU A 132 5.17 -9.86 2.98
N GLN A 133 4.42 -9.72 1.88
CA GLN A 133 4.93 -9.12 0.64
C GLN A 133 4.94 -7.59 0.66
N VAL A 134 3.88 -6.97 1.21
CA VAL A 134 3.64 -5.52 1.18
C VAL A 134 4.25 -4.80 2.38
N LEU A 135 4.26 -5.43 3.57
CA LEU A 135 4.77 -4.82 4.81
C LEU A 135 6.18 -5.33 5.20
N SER A 136 6.82 -6.25 4.45
CA SER A 136 8.15 -6.74 4.88
C SER A 136 9.31 -5.76 4.59
N PRO A 137 10.23 -5.58 5.56
CA PRO A 137 11.48 -4.81 5.40
C PRO A 137 12.41 -5.34 4.29
N GLU A 138 12.23 -6.58 3.86
CA GLU A 138 12.98 -7.23 2.77
C GLU A 138 12.76 -6.51 1.42
N THR A 139 11.55 -6.01 1.17
CA THR A 139 11.23 -5.27 -0.07
C THR A 139 11.98 -3.93 -0.12
N VAL A 140 12.14 -3.24 1.02
CA VAL A 140 12.96 -2.02 1.14
C VAL A 140 14.45 -2.33 0.96
N LYS A 141 14.95 -3.40 1.59
CA LYS A 141 16.34 -3.86 1.41
C LYS A 141 16.64 -4.23 -0.04
N ARG A 142 15.69 -4.86 -0.72
CA ARG A 142 15.82 -5.26 -2.13
C ARG A 142 15.81 -4.05 -3.07
N GLN A 143 14.98 -3.04 -2.79
CA GLN A 143 15.02 -1.77 -3.52
C GLN A 143 16.34 -1.01 -3.29
N HIS A 144 16.84 -0.96 -2.05
CA HIS A 144 18.17 -0.41 -1.76
C HIS A 144 19.29 -1.18 -2.49
N PHE A 145 19.23 -2.51 -2.51
CA PHE A 145 20.21 -3.34 -3.20
C PHE A 145 20.21 -3.09 -4.73
N ILE A 146 19.04 -3.04 -5.37
CA ILE A 146 18.90 -2.74 -6.81
C ILE A 146 19.37 -1.32 -7.13
N PHE A 147 19.08 -0.34 -6.27
CA PHE A 147 19.54 1.04 -6.41
C PHE A 147 21.08 1.15 -6.32
N CYS A 148 21.72 0.47 -5.36
CA CYS A 148 23.19 0.39 -5.25
C CYS A 148 23.82 -0.27 -6.48
N GLN A 149 23.20 -1.33 -7.02
CA GLN A 149 23.70 -2.02 -8.20
C GLN A 149 23.61 -1.16 -9.46
N LYS A 150 22.55 -0.34 -9.60
CA LYS A 150 22.40 0.65 -10.68
C LYS A 150 23.35 1.84 -10.53
N LEU A 151 23.63 2.30 -9.31
CA LEU A 151 24.66 3.32 -9.03
C LEU A 151 26.07 2.84 -9.43
N SER A 152 26.38 1.56 -9.19
CA SER A 152 27.65 0.96 -9.65
C SER A 152 27.75 0.86 -11.17
N LEU A 153 26.62 0.92 -11.89
CA LEU A 153 26.56 0.80 -13.36
C LEU A 153 26.48 2.17 -14.07
N ASN A 154 25.96 3.22 -13.42
CA ASN A 154 25.68 4.53 -14.04
C ASN A 154 26.63 5.69 -13.66
N GLY A 155 27.83 5.41 -13.15
CA GLY A 155 28.92 6.38 -13.01
C GLY A 155 29.23 6.80 -11.57
N PHE A 156 30.45 7.20 -11.21
CA PHE A 156 31.30 8.10 -11.98
C PHE A 156 32.79 7.97 -11.57
N LEU A 157 33.66 8.13 -12.57
CA LEU A 157 34.99 8.71 -12.41
C LEU A 157 34.93 9.99 -11.56
N GLN A 158 36.04 10.24 -10.84
CA GLN A 158 36.46 11.54 -10.29
C GLN A 158 36.19 11.78 -8.80
N PHE A 159 37.10 11.24 -7.98
CA PHE A 159 37.75 12.05 -6.93
C PHE A 159 39.25 11.73 -6.90
N ALA A 160 40.04 12.53 -7.61
CA ALA A 160 41.32 13.00 -7.10
C ALA A 160 41.13 14.50 -6.81
N PRO A 161 41.57 14.99 -5.65
CA PRO A 161 42.94 15.46 -5.58
C PRO A 161 43.72 14.96 -4.36
N ALA A 162 45.03 14.99 -4.53
CA ALA A 162 46.07 14.69 -3.57
C ALA A 162 46.07 15.63 -2.35
N VAL A 163 46.66 15.19 -1.22
CA VAL A 163 47.92 15.75 -0.67
C VAL A 163 48.25 15.18 0.73
N LEU A 164 49.45 14.61 0.80
CA LEU A 164 50.40 14.39 1.91
C LEU A 164 49.98 13.68 3.23
N ARG A 165 50.62 12.53 3.48
CA ARG A 165 51.70 12.47 4.49
C ARG A 165 52.70 11.34 4.21
N THR A 166 53.92 11.73 3.92
CA THR A 166 55.14 10.92 3.94
C THR A 166 55.57 10.61 5.38
N GLN A 167 55.90 9.34 5.65
CA GLN A 167 56.90 8.82 6.62
C GLN A 167 56.85 7.28 6.48
N GLY A 168 57.89 6.52 6.21
CA GLY A 168 59.30 6.81 5.95
C GLY A 168 60.04 5.50 5.66
N VAL A 169 61.15 5.57 4.93
CA VAL A 169 62.53 5.19 5.33
C VAL A 169 63.46 6.11 4.56
#